data_AF-A0A5C6M585-F1
#
_entry.id   AF-A0A5C6M585-F1
#
_cell.length_a   1.000
_cell.length_b   1.000
_cell.length_c   1.000
_cell.angle_alpha   90.00
_cell.angle_beta   90.00
_cell.angle_gamma   90.00
#
_symmetry.space_group_name_H-M   'P 1'
#
loop_
_entity.id
_entity.type
_entity.pdbx_description
1 polymer ?
#
loop_
_entity_poly.entity_id
_entity_poly.type
_entity_poly.pdbx_seq_one_letter_code
_entity_poly.pdbx_strand_id
1 'polypeptide(L)'
;MRGREKMPSSKKLSATNGESLDGAELYLQTCSGCHGAIEVSTKRNRSAEAIGFAITAVPAMKDRDDLLALSQVQITAIAKALSDSLSSDAVPEETVSRTGAEIYAASCAGCHRPLSASTVRNKSSNQIKGALANVSAMAAVAPLTDLEIDALAAALSDPTVTPIPSGSLVGAEIYANSCSGCHLPLQNTTKSNRTAAVISNAIAMIPTMSQLGSLQ
;
A
#
# COMPACT_ATOMS: atom_id res chain seq x y z
N MET A 1 28.01 30.68 -58.00
CA MET A 1 26.90 29.70 -58.18
C MET A 1 27.26 28.42 -57.42
N ARG A 2 26.37 27.99 -56.51
CA ARG A 2 26.22 26.64 -55.91
C ARG A 2 27.40 26.13 -55.05
N GLY A 3 27.26 25.67 -53.82
CA GLY A 3 26.12 25.46 -52.92
C GLY A 3 26.70 24.78 -51.66
N ARG A 4 26.32 25.24 -50.45
CA ARG A 4 26.67 24.59 -49.18
C ARG A 4 25.73 23.39 -48.99
N GLU A 5 26.28 22.20 -48.80
CA GLU A 5 25.50 21.03 -48.39
C GLU A 5 25.48 20.92 -46.86
N LYS A 6 24.30 20.55 -46.36
CA LYS A 6 23.80 20.74 -45.00
C LYS A 6 24.25 19.65 -44.04
N MET A 7 24.27 20.03 -42.75
CA MET A 7 24.46 19.19 -41.57
C MET A 7 23.38 18.10 -41.43
N PRO A 8 23.66 16.97 -40.75
CA PRO A 8 22.61 16.09 -40.24
C PRO A 8 21.90 16.72 -39.03
N SER A 9 20.59 16.85 -39.21
CA SER A 9 19.51 17.23 -38.30
C SER A 9 19.75 17.15 -36.80
N SER A 10 19.52 18.31 -36.18
CA SER A 10 19.07 18.48 -34.81
C SER A 10 17.93 17.51 -34.47
N LYS A 11 18.14 16.61 -33.49
CA LYS A 11 17.01 16.06 -32.74
C LYS A 11 16.55 17.16 -31.79
N LYS A 12 15.68 18.01 -32.34
CA LYS A 12 14.93 19.04 -31.63
C LYS A 12 14.25 18.35 -30.44
N LEU A 13 14.72 18.57 -29.22
CA LEU A 13 13.85 18.43 -28.05
C LEU A 13 12.80 19.53 -28.22
N SER A 14 11.68 19.14 -28.81
CA SER A 14 10.56 20.02 -29.06
C SER A 14 9.87 20.22 -27.72
N ALA A 15 9.84 21.47 -27.27
CA ALA A 15 8.96 21.93 -26.23
C ALA A 15 7.51 21.59 -26.61
N THR A 16 6.90 20.68 -25.85
CA THR A 16 5.45 20.58 -25.71
C THR A 16 5.15 20.85 -24.24
N ASN A 17 4.82 22.10 -23.93
CA ASN A 17 4.06 22.43 -22.74
C ASN A 17 2.71 21.73 -22.86
N GLY A 18 2.54 20.62 -22.14
CA GLY A 18 1.29 19.86 -22.09
C GLY A 18 1.51 18.42 -21.61
N GLU A 19 1.21 18.18 -20.33
CA GLU A 19 0.76 16.88 -19.79
C GLU A 19 1.72 15.69 -19.73
N SER A 20 3.00 15.86 -19.36
CA SER A 20 3.61 14.77 -18.58
C SER A 20 3.16 14.91 -17.13
N LEU A 21 2.16 14.11 -16.74
CA LEU A 21 1.78 13.91 -15.33
C LEU A 21 2.76 12.96 -14.61
N ASP A 22 3.81 12.53 -15.31
CA ASP A 22 4.86 11.71 -14.75
C ASP A 22 5.81 12.57 -13.91
N GLY A 23 5.51 12.61 -12.61
CA GLY A 23 6.32 13.32 -11.63
C GLY A 23 7.75 12.80 -11.50
N ALA A 24 8.01 11.54 -11.81
CA ALA A 24 9.35 10.96 -11.74
C ALA A 24 10.21 11.44 -12.91
N GLU A 25 9.65 11.49 -14.12
CA GLU A 25 10.32 12.07 -15.28
C GLU A 25 10.58 13.58 -15.10
N LEU A 26 9.58 14.31 -14.59
CA LEU A 26 9.75 15.73 -14.25
C LEU A 26 10.86 15.95 -13.21
N TYR A 27 10.90 15.14 -12.16
CA TYR A 27 11.96 15.20 -11.15
C TYR A 27 13.33 14.89 -11.75
N LEU A 28 13.42 13.84 -12.58
CA LEU A 28 14.65 13.45 -13.26
C LEU A 28 15.20 14.61 -14.10
N GLN A 29 14.34 15.30 -14.84
CA GLN A 29 14.74 16.36 -15.76
C GLN A 29 15.12 17.67 -15.03
N THR A 30 14.45 18.01 -13.93
CA THR A 30 14.55 19.35 -13.31
C THR A 30 15.36 19.37 -12.01
N CYS A 31 15.30 18.29 -11.24
CA CYS A 31 15.74 18.26 -9.84
C CYS A 31 16.94 17.33 -9.60
N SER A 32 17.03 16.22 -10.33
CA SER A 32 17.99 15.14 -10.01
C SER A 32 19.46 15.53 -10.10
N GLY A 33 19.81 16.49 -10.97
CA GLY A 33 21.17 16.97 -11.15
C GLY A 33 21.79 17.58 -9.89
N CYS A 34 20.97 18.10 -8.98
CA CYS A 34 21.42 18.67 -7.70
C CYS A 34 20.94 17.88 -6.47
N HIS A 35 19.79 17.20 -6.56
CA HIS A 35 19.17 16.51 -5.43
C HIS A 35 19.34 14.99 -5.45
N GLY A 36 20.08 14.46 -6.43
CA GLY A 36 20.29 13.03 -6.62
C GLY A 36 19.10 12.37 -7.32
N ALA A 37 19.25 11.09 -7.64
CA ALA A 37 18.16 10.29 -8.19
C ALA A 37 16.98 10.22 -7.19
N ILE A 38 15.75 10.06 -7.69
CA ILE A 38 14.53 10.20 -6.87
C ILE A 38 14.51 9.19 -5.72
N GLU A 39 15.07 8.00 -5.96
CA GLU A 39 15.19 6.85 -5.06
C GLU A 39 16.03 7.17 -3.82
N VAL A 40 17.11 7.93 -4.01
CA VAL A 40 18.09 8.28 -2.96
C VAL A 40 18.00 9.73 -2.51
N SER A 41 17.02 10.48 -3.02
CA SER A 41 16.96 11.92 -2.78
C SER A 41 16.77 12.23 -1.29
N THR A 42 17.47 13.26 -0.82
CA THR A 42 17.24 13.86 0.51
C THR A 42 15.95 14.69 0.56
N LYS A 43 15.25 14.83 -0.56
CA LYS A 43 13.98 15.58 -0.69
C LYS A 43 12.75 14.67 -0.79
N ARG A 44 12.89 13.38 -0.47
CA ARG A 44 11.77 12.44 -0.36
C ARG A 44 10.71 12.93 0.65
N ASN A 45 9.45 12.53 0.44
CA ASN A 45 8.30 12.86 1.28
C ASN A 45 8.00 14.37 1.46
N ARG A 46 8.32 15.20 0.46
CA ARG A 46 8.00 16.63 0.49
C ARG A 46 6.63 16.88 -0.14
N SER A 47 5.80 17.67 0.54
CA SER A 47 4.50 18.07 0.02
C SER A 47 4.63 19.03 -1.17
N ALA A 48 3.59 19.12 -2.00
CA ALA A 48 3.56 20.01 -3.14
C ALA A 48 3.74 21.48 -2.72
N GLU A 49 3.16 21.88 -1.59
CA GLU A 49 3.28 23.22 -1.03
C GLU A 49 4.72 23.49 -0.57
N ALA A 50 5.34 22.52 0.10
CA ALA A 50 6.73 22.64 0.55
C ALA A 50 7.71 22.74 -0.64
N ILE A 51 7.42 22.03 -1.74
CA ILE A 51 8.21 22.09 -2.98
C ILE A 51 8.02 23.45 -3.66
N GLY A 52 6.77 23.90 -3.84
CA GLY A 52 6.47 25.20 -4.44
C GLY A 52 7.07 26.38 -3.65
N PHE A 53 7.02 26.33 -2.33
CA PHE A 53 7.69 27.30 -1.47
C PHE A 53 9.22 27.25 -1.66
N ALA A 54 9.82 26.07 -1.68
CA ALA A 54 11.27 25.93 -1.86
C ALA A 54 11.74 26.50 -3.20
N ILE A 55 11.00 26.27 -4.29
CA ILE A 55 11.30 26.81 -5.63
C ILE A 55 11.39 28.33 -5.60
N THR A 56 10.51 29.01 -4.87
CA THR A 56 10.46 30.48 -4.83
C THR A 56 11.34 31.10 -3.75
N ALA A 57 11.62 30.37 -2.67
CA ALA A 57 12.32 30.90 -1.49
C ALA A 57 13.83 30.55 -1.46
N VAL A 58 14.26 29.44 -2.05
CA VAL A 58 15.66 29.00 -2.00
C VAL A 58 16.47 29.71 -3.10
N PRO A 59 17.54 30.46 -2.79
CA PRO A 59 18.31 31.21 -3.79
C PRO A 59 18.80 30.37 -4.97
N ALA A 60 19.31 29.16 -4.72
CA ALA A 60 19.78 28.26 -5.78
C ALA A 60 18.67 27.72 -6.69
N MET A 61 17.40 27.81 -6.29
CA MET A 61 16.24 27.33 -7.06
C MET A 61 15.49 28.49 -7.72
N LYS A 62 15.37 29.64 -7.06
CA LYS A 62 14.58 30.79 -7.54
C LYS A 62 15.18 31.45 -8.79
N ASP A 63 16.49 31.32 -9.01
CA ASP A 63 17.17 31.89 -10.17
C ASP A 63 17.05 31.00 -11.43
N ARG A 64 16.28 29.91 -11.35
CA ARG A 64 16.01 28.98 -12.45
C ARG A 64 14.61 29.20 -13.03
N ASP A 65 14.55 29.89 -14.17
CA ASP A 65 13.31 30.17 -14.89
C ASP A 65 12.52 28.90 -15.23
N ASP A 66 13.20 27.77 -15.46
CA ASP A 66 12.57 26.48 -15.75
C ASP A 66 11.82 25.90 -14.54
N LEU A 67 12.28 26.18 -13.32
CA LEU A 67 11.58 25.76 -12.09
C LEU A 67 10.39 26.67 -11.79
N LEU A 68 10.51 27.97 -12.06
CA LEU A 68 9.42 28.94 -11.90
C LEU A 68 8.29 28.73 -12.93
N ALA A 69 8.59 28.10 -14.06
CA ALA A 69 7.60 27.73 -15.07
C ALA A 69 6.79 26.47 -14.75
N LEU A 70 7.14 25.74 -13.68
CA LEU A 70 6.38 24.55 -13.27
C LEU A 70 4.99 24.96 -12.76
N SER A 71 3.96 24.37 -13.36
CA SER A 71 2.58 24.51 -12.89
C SER A 71 2.37 23.77 -11.56
N GLN A 72 1.32 24.17 -10.82
CA GLN A 72 0.94 23.49 -9.58
C GLN A 72 0.67 22.00 -9.79
N VAL A 73 0.13 21.60 -10.95
CA VAL A 73 -0.11 20.19 -11.31
C VAL A 73 1.20 19.41 -11.40
N GLN A 74 2.23 20.00 -12.04
CA GLN A 74 3.56 19.39 -12.15
C GLN A 74 4.25 19.29 -10.79
N ILE A 75 4.12 20.33 -9.95
CA ILE A 75 4.66 20.31 -8.58
C ILE A 75 3.99 19.19 -7.75
N THR A 76 2.67 19.02 -7.88
CA THR A 76 1.95 17.91 -7.24
C THR A 76 2.40 16.55 -7.76
N ALA A 77 2.62 16.40 -9.07
CA ALA A 77 3.14 15.16 -9.64
C ALA A 77 4.53 14.80 -9.07
N ILE A 78 5.43 15.79 -8.99
CA ILE A 78 6.77 15.61 -8.40
C ILE A 78 6.67 15.22 -6.91
N ALA A 79 5.79 15.87 -6.14
CA ALA A 79 5.55 15.55 -4.74
C ALA A 79 5.08 14.10 -4.56
N LYS A 80 4.17 13.64 -5.44
CA LYS A 80 3.69 12.28 -5.47
C LYS A 80 4.83 11.30 -5.78
N ALA A 81 5.64 11.56 -6.80
CA ALA A 81 6.77 10.70 -7.16
C ALA A 81 7.82 10.59 -6.02
N LEU A 82 8.11 11.70 -5.33
CA LEU A 82 9.01 11.72 -4.16
C LEU A 82 8.45 10.99 -2.94
N SER A 83 7.14 10.76 -2.89
CA SER A 83 6.45 10.02 -1.84
C SER A 83 6.32 8.54 -2.22
N ASP A 84 5.97 8.24 -3.47
CA ASP A 84 5.89 6.89 -4.02
C ASP A 84 7.27 6.21 -4.06
N SER A 85 8.36 6.99 -4.17
CA SER A 85 9.73 6.49 -4.04
C SER A 85 10.06 5.90 -2.66
N LEU A 86 9.28 6.20 -1.60
CA LEU A 86 9.40 5.50 -0.31
C LEU A 86 8.85 4.07 -0.38
N SER A 87 7.95 3.81 -1.33
CA SER A 87 7.41 2.48 -1.61
C SER A 87 8.32 1.67 -2.55
N SER A 88 9.33 2.31 -3.15
CA SER A 88 10.28 1.67 -4.07
C SER A 88 11.64 1.36 -3.43
N ASP A 89 11.78 1.51 -2.11
CA ASP A 89 12.92 0.98 -1.33
C ASP A 89 12.79 -0.55 -1.10
N ALA A 90 12.07 -1.26 -1.98
CA ALA A 90 12.34 -2.66 -2.25
C ALA A 90 13.52 -2.74 -3.22
N VAL A 91 14.74 -2.64 -2.66
CA VAL A 91 15.85 -3.43 -3.20
C VAL A 91 15.28 -4.85 -3.37
N PRO A 92 15.47 -5.55 -4.51
CA PRO A 92 15.27 -7.00 -4.53
C PRO A 92 16.41 -7.62 -3.72
N GLU A 93 16.43 -7.37 -2.40
CA GLU A 93 16.80 -8.43 -1.50
C GLU A 93 15.73 -9.47 -1.75
N GLU A 94 16.15 -10.67 -2.14
CA GLU A 94 15.22 -11.79 -2.11
C GLU A 94 14.78 -11.96 -0.66
N THR A 95 13.76 -11.20 -0.22
CA THR A 95 12.81 -11.72 0.72
C THR A 95 12.16 -12.85 -0.06
N VAL A 96 12.73 -14.04 0.05
CA VAL A 96 12.09 -15.28 -0.35
C VAL A 96 10.76 -15.24 0.39
N SER A 97 9.72 -14.82 -0.32
CA SER A 97 8.39 -14.69 0.25
C SER A 97 7.93 -16.12 0.46
N ARG A 98 8.19 -16.64 1.66
CA ARG A 98 7.88 -18.03 2.00
C ARG A 98 6.38 -18.20 1.82
N THR A 99 5.99 -19.26 1.11
CA THR A 99 4.58 -19.60 0.98
C THR A 99 4.01 -19.91 2.36
N GLY A 100 2.70 -19.72 2.54
CA GLY A 100 2.04 -20.08 3.80
C GLY A 100 2.24 -21.53 4.20
N ALA A 101 2.35 -22.44 3.23
CA ALA A 101 2.62 -23.85 3.47
C ALA A 101 4.03 -24.08 4.04
N GLU A 102 5.05 -23.38 3.53
CA GLU A 102 6.42 -23.44 4.04
C GLU A 102 6.53 -22.84 5.44
N ILE A 103 5.87 -21.69 5.68
CA ILE A 103 5.78 -21.07 7.00
C ILE A 103 5.11 -22.04 7.99
N TYR A 104 3.98 -22.64 7.62
CA TYR A 104 3.25 -23.57 8.46
C TYR A 104 4.08 -24.82 8.80
N ALA A 105 4.76 -25.39 7.80
CA ALA A 105 5.62 -26.56 7.99
C ALA A 105 6.78 -26.27 8.95
N ALA A 106 7.44 -25.12 8.80
CA ALA A 106 8.60 -24.74 9.60
C ALA A 106 8.23 -24.33 11.04
N SER A 107 7.13 -23.59 11.22
CA SER A 107 6.85 -22.90 12.48
C SER A 107 5.65 -23.44 13.25
N CYS A 108 4.78 -24.24 12.63
CA CYS A 108 3.48 -24.61 13.23
C CYS A 108 3.27 -26.12 13.31
N ALA A 109 3.74 -26.88 12.31
CA ALA A 109 3.40 -28.29 12.15
C ALA A 109 3.93 -29.20 13.28
N GLY A 110 5.02 -28.80 13.95
CA GLY A 110 5.57 -29.53 15.09
C GLY A 110 4.58 -29.71 16.24
N CYS A 111 3.69 -28.73 16.45
CA CYS A 111 2.64 -28.78 17.48
C CYS A 111 1.25 -29.01 16.90
N HIS A 112 0.96 -28.46 15.72
CA HIS A 112 -0.38 -28.46 15.12
C HIS A 112 -0.60 -29.53 14.05
N ARG A 113 0.37 -30.44 13.88
CA ARG A 113 0.41 -31.49 12.83
C ARG A 113 0.56 -30.88 11.43
N PRO A 114 0.86 -31.68 10.39
CA PRO A 114 0.94 -31.18 9.02
C PRO A 114 -0.38 -30.54 8.56
N LEU A 115 -0.30 -29.61 7.61
CA LEU A 115 -1.44 -28.80 7.14
C LEU A 115 -2.66 -29.63 6.73
N SER A 116 -2.43 -30.80 6.12
CA SER A 116 -3.48 -31.75 5.72
C SER A 116 -4.26 -32.37 6.88
N ALA A 117 -3.64 -32.50 8.06
CA ALA A 117 -4.22 -33.11 9.26
C ALA A 117 -4.37 -32.10 10.41
N SER A 118 -4.20 -30.81 10.11
CA SER A 118 -4.25 -29.74 11.10
C SER A 118 -5.68 -29.51 11.59
N THR A 119 -5.82 -29.29 12.90
CA THR A 119 -7.10 -28.89 13.51
C THR A 119 -7.27 -27.37 13.59
N VAL A 120 -6.24 -26.59 13.23
CA VAL A 120 -6.25 -25.12 13.30
C VAL A 120 -6.50 -24.45 11.95
N ARG A 121 -7.29 -25.10 11.08
CA ARG A 121 -7.69 -24.56 9.77
C ARG A 121 -8.67 -23.41 9.87
N ASN A 122 -8.88 -22.72 8.74
CA ASN A 122 -9.86 -21.65 8.55
C ASN A 122 -9.65 -20.48 9.52
N LYS A 123 -8.40 -20.03 9.68
CA LYS A 123 -8.03 -18.88 10.50
C LYS A 123 -7.65 -17.70 9.62
N SER A 124 -8.22 -16.54 9.92
CA SER A 124 -7.86 -15.28 9.27
C SER A 124 -6.54 -14.73 9.81
N SER A 125 -5.91 -13.82 9.06
CA SER A 125 -4.68 -13.13 9.47
C SER A 125 -4.79 -12.48 10.85
N ASN A 126 -5.94 -11.87 11.18
CA ASN A 126 -6.16 -11.27 12.49
C ASN A 126 -6.26 -12.31 13.62
N GLN A 127 -6.88 -13.46 13.35
CA GLN A 127 -6.94 -14.56 14.32
C GLN A 127 -5.55 -15.16 14.55
N ILE A 128 -4.74 -15.25 13.50
CA ILE A 128 -3.35 -15.73 13.58
C ILE A 128 -2.49 -14.73 14.37
N LYS A 129 -2.55 -13.43 14.06
CA LYS A 129 -1.88 -12.37 14.83
C LYS A 129 -2.27 -12.42 16.31
N GLY A 130 -3.57 -12.52 16.58
CA GLY A 130 -4.09 -12.64 17.93
C GLY A 130 -3.55 -13.87 18.66
N ALA A 131 -3.50 -15.03 18.01
CA ALA A 131 -2.97 -16.26 18.60
C ALA A 131 -1.46 -16.16 18.89
N LEU A 132 -0.67 -15.67 17.93
CA LEU A 132 0.79 -15.49 18.10
C LEU A 132 1.12 -14.52 19.25
N ALA A 133 0.30 -13.48 19.44
CA ALA A 133 0.51 -12.50 20.50
C ALA A 133 0.04 -12.99 21.89
N ASN A 134 -0.97 -13.87 21.98
CA ASN A 134 -1.67 -14.15 23.23
C ASN A 134 -1.59 -15.61 23.71
N VAL A 135 -1.19 -16.55 22.86
CA VAL A 135 -1.04 -17.97 23.27
C VAL A 135 0.39 -18.19 23.74
N SER A 136 0.57 -18.34 25.05
CA SER A 136 1.90 -18.46 25.68
C SER A 136 2.72 -19.64 25.14
N ALA A 137 2.05 -20.74 24.76
CA ALA A 137 2.70 -21.90 24.16
C ALA A 137 3.29 -21.63 22.76
N MET A 138 2.90 -20.54 22.11
CA MET A 138 3.41 -20.11 20.80
C MET A 138 4.54 -19.08 20.91
N ALA A 139 4.98 -18.72 22.13
CA ALA A 139 6.00 -17.68 22.35
C ALA A 139 7.37 -18.00 21.70
N ALA A 140 7.65 -19.27 21.39
CA ALA A 140 8.87 -19.69 20.70
C ALA A 140 8.79 -19.55 19.17
N VAL A 141 7.62 -19.21 18.61
CA VAL A 141 7.48 -18.97 17.17
C VAL A 141 8.17 -17.66 16.83
N ALA A 142 9.12 -17.71 15.89
CA ALA A 142 9.78 -16.52 15.40
C ALA A 142 8.76 -15.49 14.88
N PRO A 143 9.01 -14.18 15.05
CA PRO A 143 8.11 -13.15 14.55
C PRO A 143 7.92 -13.31 13.04
N LEU A 144 6.66 -13.26 12.61
CA LEU A 144 6.27 -13.30 11.20
C LEU A 144 5.87 -11.89 10.78
N THR A 145 6.21 -11.52 9.55
CA THR A 145 5.74 -10.29 8.93
C THR A 145 4.24 -10.37 8.61
N ASP A 146 3.61 -9.23 8.39
CA ASP A 146 2.20 -9.17 7.99
C ASP A 146 1.92 -9.96 6.70
N LEU A 147 2.82 -9.89 5.73
CA LEU A 147 2.72 -10.62 4.47
C LEU A 147 2.82 -12.14 4.66
N GLU A 148 3.72 -12.60 5.53
CA GLU A 148 3.86 -14.02 5.87
C GLU A 148 2.63 -14.54 6.64
N ILE A 149 2.03 -13.69 7.48
CA ILE A 149 0.79 -14.03 8.18
C ILE A 149 -0.38 -14.14 7.21
N ASP A 150 -0.46 -13.26 6.21
CA ASP A 150 -1.47 -13.34 5.15
C ASP A 150 -1.29 -14.61 4.29
N ALA A 151 -0.06 -14.93 3.92
CA ALA A 151 0.26 -16.17 3.22
C ALA A 151 -0.13 -17.40 4.06
N LEU A 152 0.14 -17.38 5.37
CA LEU A 152 -0.23 -18.43 6.31
C LEU A 152 -1.76 -18.59 6.44
N ALA A 153 -2.50 -17.49 6.46
CA ALA A 153 -3.97 -17.51 6.48
C ALA A 153 -4.53 -18.15 5.18
N ALA A 154 -3.95 -17.81 4.03
CA ALA A 154 -4.31 -18.43 2.76
C ALA A 154 -4.05 -19.95 2.77
N ALA A 155 -2.90 -20.40 3.29
CA ALA A 155 -2.59 -21.83 3.39
C ALA A 155 -3.51 -22.60 4.37
N LEU A 156 -3.96 -21.96 5.45
CA LEU A 156 -4.86 -22.55 6.43
C LEU A 156 -6.32 -22.61 5.97
N SER A 157 -6.65 -21.91 4.88
CA SER A 157 -8.01 -21.87 4.35
C SER A 157 -8.43 -23.22 3.76
N ASP A 158 -9.74 -23.49 3.81
CA ASP A 158 -10.36 -24.61 3.12
C ASP A 158 -10.49 -24.24 1.63
N PRO A 159 -10.08 -25.11 0.68
CA PRO A 159 -10.22 -24.85 -0.76
C PRO A 159 -11.67 -24.63 -1.22
N THR A 160 -12.67 -24.95 -0.39
CA THR A 160 -14.09 -24.69 -0.66
C THR A 160 -14.55 -23.27 -0.29
N VAL A 161 -13.72 -22.51 0.42
CA VAL A 161 -13.99 -21.11 0.76
C VAL A 161 -13.15 -20.22 -0.15
N THR A 162 -13.79 -19.59 -1.13
CA THR A 162 -13.12 -18.64 -2.02
C THR A 162 -12.47 -17.52 -1.20
N PRO A 163 -11.15 -17.28 -1.32
CA PRO A 163 -10.51 -16.19 -0.60
C PRO A 163 -11.06 -14.85 -1.10
N ILE A 164 -11.63 -14.06 -0.19
CA ILE A 164 -11.90 -12.65 -0.46
C ILE A 164 -10.53 -11.97 -0.58
N PRO A 165 -10.21 -11.25 -1.67
CA PRO A 165 -8.90 -10.65 -1.86
C PRO A 165 -8.58 -9.71 -0.69
N SER A 166 -7.44 -9.97 -0.02
CA SER A 166 -6.81 -9.05 0.92
C SER A 166 -6.29 -7.85 0.15
N GLY A 167 -7.17 -6.87 -0.05
CA GLY A 167 -6.86 -5.71 -0.88
C GLY A 167 -8.11 -5.01 -1.36
N SER A 168 -8.94 -4.52 -0.43
CA SER A 168 -9.69 -3.28 -0.58
C SER A 168 -10.50 -3.06 0.68
N LEU A 169 -10.72 -1.80 0.99
CA LEU A 169 -11.45 -1.22 2.10
C LEU A 169 -12.92 -1.67 2.20
N VAL A 170 -13.36 -2.74 1.52
CA VAL A 170 -14.79 -3.09 1.38
C VAL A 170 -15.46 -3.33 2.74
N GLY A 171 -14.84 -4.11 3.64
CA GLY A 171 -15.40 -4.34 4.98
C GLY A 171 -15.36 -3.10 5.87
N ALA A 172 -14.30 -2.30 5.78
CA ALA A 172 -14.13 -1.09 6.58
C ALA A 172 -15.06 0.04 6.11
N GLU A 173 -15.28 0.14 4.80
CA GLU A 173 -16.17 1.10 4.14
C GLU A 173 -17.64 0.73 4.35
N ILE A 174 -18.01 -0.55 4.21
CA ILE A 174 -19.35 -1.03 4.59
C ILE A 174 -19.60 -0.75 6.07
N TYR A 175 -18.63 -1.03 6.95
CA TYR A 175 -18.78 -0.73 8.37
C TYR A 175 -18.93 0.78 8.63
N ALA A 176 -18.11 1.60 7.97
CA ALA A 176 -18.18 3.06 8.09
C ALA A 176 -19.57 3.58 7.65
N ASN A 177 -20.10 3.08 6.54
CA ASN A 177 -21.35 3.56 5.94
C ASN A 177 -22.60 2.97 6.60
N SER A 178 -22.55 1.74 7.09
CA SER A 178 -23.73 1.00 7.54
C SER A 178 -23.77 0.72 9.04
N CYS A 179 -22.66 0.88 9.76
CA CYS A 179 -22.57 0.47 11.17
C CYS A 179 -22.06 1.59 12.11
N SER A 180 -21.18 2.47 11.64
CA SER A 180 -20.47 3.43 12.51
C SER A 180 -21.39 4.47 13.17
N GLY A 181 -22.51 4.81 12.53
CA GLY A 181 -23.49 5.75 13.07
C GLY A 181 -24.13 5.31 14.40
N CYS A 182 -24.18 4.01 14.66
CA CYS A 182 -24.72 3.47 15.92
C CYS A 182 -23.66 2.73 16.76
N HIS A 183 -22.59 2.23 16.15
CA HIS A 183 -21.58 1.41 16.82
C HIS A 183 -20.22 2.09 16.99
N LEU A 184 -20.11 3.39 16.66
CA LEU A 184 -18.88 4.18 16.62
C LEU A 184 -17.93 3.71 15.50
N PRO A 185 -16.94 4.53 15.09
CA PRO A 185 -15.92 4.12 14.13
C PRO A 185 -15.16 2.87 14.60
N LEU A 186 -14.55 2.13 13.66
CA LEU A 186 -13.83 0.87 13.94
C LEU A 186 -12.78 1.01 15.04
N GLN A 187 -12.17 2.18 15.16
CA GLN A 187 -11.14 2.50 16.17
C GLN A 187 -11.70 2.63 17.59
N ASN A 188 -13.01 2.83 17.73
CA ASN A 188 -13.67 3.16 19.00
C ASN A 188 -14.86 2.24 19.32
N THR A 189 -15.19 1.30 18.43
CA THR A 189 -16.34 0.41 18.61
C THR A 189 -16.08 -0.65 19.68
N THR A 190 -17.13 -1.00 20.43
CA THR A 190 -17.14 -2.15 21.35
C THR A 190 -17.49 -3.47 20.64
N LYS A 191 -17.68 -3.44 19.31
CA LYS A 191 -18.08 -4.59 18.49
C LYS A 191 -16.91 -5.21 17.70
N SER A 192 -15.67 -5.00 18.17
CA SER A 192 -14.48 -5.61 17.57
C SER A 192 -14.44 -7.13 17.75
N ASN A 193 -13.60 -7.82 16.95
CA ASN A 193 -13.34 -9.26 17.04
C ASN A 193 -14.57 -10.18 16.86
N ARG A 194 -15.51 -9.82 15.98
CA ARG A 194 -16.69 -10.64 15.66
C ARG A 194 -16.49 -11.42 14.37
N THR A 195 -16.94 -12.67 14.36
CA THR A 195 -16.96 -13.51 13.16
C THR A 195 -18.10 -13.10 12.22
N ALA A 196 -17.94 -13.32 10.92
CA ALA A 196 -18.98 -13.04 9.92
C ALA A 196 -20.34 -13.65 10.28
N ALA A 197 -20.40 -14.93 10.68
CA ALA A 197 -21.65 -15.59 11.06
C ALA A 197 -22.39 -14.89 12.21
N VAL A 198 -21.63 -14.40 13.20
CA VAL A 198 -22.18 -13.68 14.35
C VAL A 198 -22.67 -12.29 13.95
N ILE A 199 -22.02 -11.64 12.98
CA ILE A 199 -22.46 -10.36 12.41
C ILE A 199 -23.74 -10.57 11.59
N SER A 200 -23.77 -11.56 10.69
CA SER A 200 -24.94 -11.89 9.86
C SER A 200 -26.16 -12.27 10.72
N ASN A 201 -25.97 -13.09 11.76
CA ASN A 201 -27.06 -13.44 12.67
C ASN A 201 -27.57 -12.23 13.46
N ALA A 202 -26.68 -11.33 13.89
CA ALA A 202 -27.09 -10.10 14.58
C ALA A 202 -27.92 -9.19 13.67
N ILE A 203 -27.52 -9.04 12.40
CA ILE A 203 -28.27 -8.27 11.39
C ILE A 203 -29.65 -8.89 11.14
N ALA A 204 -29.71 -10.22 11.02
CA ALA A 204 -30.96 -10.93 10.74
C ALA A 204 -31.94 -10.96 11.93
N MET A 205 -31.44 -11.01 13.17
CA MET A 205 -32.26 -11.27 14.36
C MET A 205 -32.54 -10.04 15.23
N ILE A 206 -31.73 -8.97 15.14
CA ILE A 206 -31.94 -7.77 15.94
C ILE A 206 -32.86 -6.83 15.15
N PRO A 207 -34.08 -6.52 15.64
CA PRO A 207 -35.06 -5.75 14.87
C PRO A 207 -34.54 -4.38 14.42
N THR A 208 -33.69 -3.74 15.23
CA THR A 208 -33.07 -2.44 14.91
C THR A 208 -31.95 -2.51 13.86
N MET A 209 -31.47 -3.71 13.51
CA MET A 209 -30.45 -3.95 12.47
C MET A 209 -31.04 -4.62 11.22
N SER A 210 -32.29 -5.08 11.26
CA SER A 210 -32.95 -5.83 10.19
C SER A 210 -33.05 -5.08 8.86
N GLN A 211 -33.01 -3.74 8.88
CA GLN A 211 -32.99 -2.90 7.68
C GLN A 211 -31.69 -3.00 6.87
N LEU A 212 -30.62 -3.58 7.46
CA LEU A 212 -29.35 -3.86 6.80
C LEU A 212 -29.30 -5.25 6.14
N GLY A 213 -30.37 -6.06 6.26
CA GLY A 213 -30.42 -7.43 5.76
C GLY A 213 -30.32 -7.56 4.23
N SER A 214 -30.52 -6.48 3.49
CA SER A 214 -30.41 -6.40 2.02
C SER A 214 -29.00 -6.08 1.50
N LEU A 215 -28.02 -5.89 2.39
CA LEU A 215 -26.60 -5.67 2.04
C LEU A 215 -25.80 -6.99 1.92
N GLN A 216 -26.48 -8.15 1.95
CA GLN A 216 -25.89 -9.48 1.82
C GLN A 216 -25.78 -9.94 0.36
#